data_AF-A0AAQ3WXA7-F1
#
_entry.id   AF-A0AAQ3WXA7-F1
#
_cell.length_a   1.000
_cell.length_b   1.000
_cell.length_c   1.000
_cell.angle_alpha   90.00
_cell.angle_beta   90.00
_cell.angle_gamma   90.00
#
_symmetry.space_group_name_H-M   'P 1'
#
loop_
_entity.id
_entity.type
_entity.pdbx_description
1 polymer ?
#
loop_
_entity_poly.entity_id
_entity_poly.type
_entity_poly.pdbx_seq_one_letter_code
_entity_poly.pdbx_strand_id
1 'polypeptide(L)'
;MDPPDVEMEPAPPAPAPAAAAAGEGWSMLSRARALLEEGKPSLALQAVLLAIRSQGGEQALLHTLNRARELYAQRLQGTPSVDELASLLAQCAIAEAQSTNANPPHGPGSDPVAMLDSDEACILAESGRKQIIMDAFADGSSFICLKCGGLFSTSRKDEHLAYWCGTA
;
A
#
# COMPACT_ATOMS: atom_id res chain seq x y z
N MET A 1 8.22 21.04 64.17
CA MET A 1 7.12 21.50 63.32
C MET A 1 7.28 20.81 61.98
N ASP A 2 6.65 19.65 61.82
CA ASP A 2 6.48 18.97 60.54
C ASP A 2 5.08 19.33 59.99
N PRO A 3 4.92 19.57 58.69
CA PRO A 3 3.59 19.72 58.09
C PRO A 3 2.93 18.34 57.92
N PRO A 4 1.60 18.22 58.08
CA PRO A 4 0.92 16.94 57.96
C PRO A 4 0.78 16.49 56.49
N ASP A 5 1.08 15.22 56.25
CA ASP A 5 0.69 14.48 55.05
C ASP A 5 -0.82 14.63 54.80
N VAL A 6 -1.16 15.25 53.67
CA VAL A 6 -2.53 15.25 53.16
C VAL A 6 -2.72 13.95 52.41
N GLU A 7 -3.31 12.96 53.08
CA GLU A 7 -3.80 11.74 52.44
C GLU A 7 -4.86 12.12 51.39
N MET A 8 -4.49 11.99 50.12
CA MET A 8 -5.39 12.13 48.98
C MET A 8 -6.18 10.83 48.83
N GLU A 9 -7.37 10.79 49.41
CA GLU A 9 -8.34 9.73 49.15
C GLU A 9 -8.70 9.73 47.64
N PRO A 10 -8.64 8.58 46.92
CA PRO A 10 -9.06 8.53 45.54
C PRO A 10 -10.58 8.68 45.45
N ALA A 11 -11.04 9.72 44.73
CA ALA A 11 -12.44 9.93 44.41
C ALA A 11 -13.10 8.65 43.84
N PRO A 12 -14.36 8.36 44.19
CA PRO A 12 -15.04 7.16 43.69
C PRO A 12 -15.16 7.23 42.15
N PRO A 13 -14.94 6.12 41.43
CA PRO A 13 -15.16 6.09 40.00
C PRO A 13 -16.64 6.32 39.70
N ALA A 14 -16.93 7.35 38.90
CA ALA A 14 -18.26 7.57 38.36
C ALA A 14 -18.72 6.33 37.56
N PRO A 15 -19.98 5.87 37.70
CA PRO A 15 -20.47 4.73 36.93
C PRO A 15 -20.53 5.08 35.43
N ALA A 16 -19.96 4.19 34.62
CA ALA A 16 -19.79 4.35 33.19
C ALA A 16 -21.12 4.43 32.42
N PRO A 17 -21.25 5.31 31.39
CA PRO A 17 -22.44 5.40 30.53
C PRO A 17 -22.67 4.18 29.63
N ALA A 18 -21.70 3.26 29.53
CA ALA A 18 -21.75 2.10 28.62
C ALA A 18 -22.73 1.00 29.07
N ALA A 19 -22.98 0.84 30.38
CA ALA A 19 -23.85 -0.22 30.89
C ALA A 19 -25.34 0.07 30.65
N ALA A 20 -25.75 1.35 30.68
CA ALA A 20 -27.12 1.78 30.43
C ALA A 20 -27.52 1.62 28.96
N ALA A 21 -26.64 2.02 28.03
CA ALA A 21 -26.88 1.91 26.58
C ALA A 21 -27.00 0.45 26.11
N ALA A 22 -26.26 -0.48 26.75
CA ALA A 22 -26.42 -1.90 26.50
C ALA A 22 -27.82 -2.39 26.90
N GLY A 23 -28.31 -2.00 28.08
CA GLY A 23 -29.65 -2.36 28.56
C GLY A 23 -30.79 -1.87 27.66
N GLU A 24 -30.65 -0.67 27.08
CA GLU A 24 -31.62 -0.11 26.13
C GLU A 24 -31.65 -0.88 24.80
N GLY A 25 -30.48 -1.26 24.26
CA GLY A 25 -30.39 -2.09 23.04
C GLY A 25 -31.03 -3.47 23.24
N TRP A 26 -30.78 -4.12 24.38
CA TRP A 26 -31.42 -5.40 24.72
C TRP A 26 -32.94 -5.30 24.88
N SER A 27 -33.45 -4.19 25.44
CA SER A 27 -34.88 -3.90 25.55
C SER A 27 -35.56 -3.69 24.19
N MET A 28 -34.87 -3.03 23.24
CA MET A 28 -35.37 -2.88 21.88
C MET A 28 -35.40 -4.21 21.10
N LEU A 29 -34.41 -5.09 21.31
CA LEU A 29 -34.37 -6.42 20.70
C LEU A 29 -35.42 -7.38 21.27
N SER A 30 -35.71 -7.33 22.57
CA SER A 30 -36.79 -8.11 23.17
C SER A 30 -38.16 -7.67 22.63
N ARG A 31 -38.37 -6.36 22.46
CA ARG A 31 -39.55 -5.79 21.80
C ARG A 31 -39.64 -6.20 20.32
N ALA A 32 -38.53 -6.26 19.59
CA ALA A 32 -38.51 -6.74 18.21
C ALA A 32 -38.97 -8.21 18.10
N ARG A 33 -38.57 -9.07 19.04
CA ARG A 33 -39.03 -10.47 19.10
C ARG A 33 -40.53 -10.56 19.35
N ALA A 34 -41.07 -9.80 20.30
CA ALA A 34 -42.52 -9.76 20.53
C ALA A 34 -43.30 -9.31 19.27
N LEU A 35 -42.78 -8.34 18.53
CA LEU A 35 -43.41 -7.88 17.27
C LEU A 35 -43.37 -8.91 16.14
N LEU A 36 -42.39 -9.82 16.14
CA LEU A 36 -42.35 -10.95 15.21
C LEU A 36 -43.41 -11.99 15.54
N GLU A 37 -43.59 -12.32 16.82
CA GLU A 37 -44.67 -13.22 17.28
C GLU A 37 -46.06 -12.63 17.01
N GLU A 38 -46.19 -11.30 17.03
CA GLU A 38 -47.43 -10.59 16.65
C GLU A 38 -47.64 -10.44 15.14
N GLY A 39 -46.72 -10.94 14.29
CA GLY A 39 -46.84 -10.86 12.84
C GLY A 39 -46.59 -9.48 12.23
N LYS A 40 -45.82 -8.61 12.90
CA LYS A 40 -45.48 -7.25 12.46
C LYS A 40 -43.99 -7.12 12.10
N PRO A 41 -43.53 -7.76 10.99
CA PRO A 41 -42.10 -7.84 10.66
C PRO A 41 -41.45 -6.49 10.34
N SER A 42 -42.21 -5.53 9.80
CA SER A 42 -41.71 -4.18 9.48
C SER A 42 -41.35 -3.39 10.74
N LEU A 43 -42.18 -3.47 11.79
CA LEU A 43 -41.92 -2.81 13.08
C LEU A 43 -40.82 -3.51 13.87
N ALA A 44 -40.74 -4.85 13.78
CA ALA A 44 -39.65 -5.61 14.36
C ALA A 44 -38.29 -5.21 13.75
N LEU A 45 -38.22 -5.07 12.42
CA LEU A 45 -37.03 -4.60 11.72
C LEU A 45 -36.63 -3.18 12.18
N GLN A 46 -37.60 -2.28 12.31
CA GLN A 46 -37.34 -0.92 12.78
C GLN A 46 -36.77 -0.90 14.21
N ALA A 47 -37.28 -1.74 15.11
CA ALA A 47 -36.75 -1.88 16.47
C ALA A 47 -35.32 -2.45 16.49
N VAL A 48 -34.99 -3.39 15.61
CA VAL A 48 -33.62 -3.91 15.45
C VAL A 48 -32.67 -2.82 14.94
N LEU A 49 -33.09 -2.04 13.95
CA LEU A 49 -32.27 -0.94 13.42
C LEU A 49 -32.01 0.15 14.47
N LEU A 50 -33.01 0.47 15.29
CA LEU A 50 -32.86 1.41 16.40
C LEU A 50 -31.91 0.87 17.47
N ALA A 51 -31.97 -0.43 17.80
CA ALA A 51 -31.05 -1.07 18.73
C ALA A 51 -29.60 -1.03 18.24
N ILE A 52 -29.36 -1.33 16.96
CA ILE A 52 -28.02 -1.29 16.34
C ILE A 52 -27.46 0.14 16.38
N ARG A 53 -28.33 1.13 16.13
CA ARG A 53 -27.95 2.55 16.14
C ARG A 53 -27.71 3.08 17.55
N SER A 54 -28.51 2.68 18.54
CA SER A 54 -28.39 3.13 19.94
C SER A 54 -27.18 2.54 20.64
N GLN A 55 -26.75 1.34 20.25
CA GLN A 55 -25.60 0.66 20.84
C GLN A 55 -24.25 1.17 20.29
N GLY A 56 -24.26 2.16 19.38
CA GLY A 56 -23.04 2.73 18.82
C GLY A 56 -22.23 1.73 18.01
N GLY A 57 -22.86 0.72 17.40
CA GLY A 57 -22.16 -0.36 16.70
C GLY A 57 -21.19 0.15 15.62
N GLU A 58 -21.55 1.22 14.93
CA GLU A 58 -20.66 1.91 13.98
C GLU A 58 -19.45 2.56 14.68
N GLN A 59 -19.63 3.20 15.83
CA GLN A 59 -18.54 3.79 16.60
C GLN A 59 -17.59 2.72 17.16
N ALA A 60 -18.13 1.58 17.60
CA ALA A 60 -17.34 0.43 18.01
C ALA A 60 -16.54 -0.14 16.82
N LEU A 61 -17.14 -0.27 15.64
CA LEU A 61 -16.45 -0.69 14.42
C LEU A 61 -15.36 0.30 13.99
N LEU A 62 -15.65 1.61 14.00
CA LEU A 62 -14.68 2.66 13.69
C LEU A 62 -13.52 2.64 14.69
N HIS A 63 -13.79 2.44 15.98
CA HIS A 63 -12.75 2.28 16.98
C HIS A 63 -11.89 1.04 16.70
N THR A 64 -12.49 -0.11 16.39
CA THR A 64 -11.74 -1.33 16.05
C THR A 64 -10.89 -1.16 14.79
N LEU A 65 -11.43 -0.50 13.76
CA LEU A 65 -10.71 -0.21 12.51
C LEU A 65 -9.56 0.77 12.73
N ASN A 66 -9.78 1.84 13.49
CA ASN A 66 -8.72 2.79 13.85
C ASN A 66 -7.60 2.08 14.62
N ARG A 67 -7.96 1.22 15.58
CA ARG A 67 -6.99 0.42 16.32
C ARG A 67 -6.21 -0.55 15.44
N ALA A 68 -6.88 -1.22 14.49
CA ALA A 68 -6.23 -2.10 13.53
C ALA A 68 -5.26 -1.32 12.62
N ARG A 69 -5.65 -0.12 12.19
CA ARG A 69 -4.81 0.79 11.40
C ARG A 69 -3.54 1.21 12.15
N GLU A 70 -3.66 1.57 13.43
CA GLU A 70 -2.50 1.89 14.28
C GLU A 70 -1.53 0.72 14.40
N LEU A 71 -2.04 -0.49 14.65
CA LEU A 71 -1.22 -1.69 14.75
C LEU A 71 -0.52 -2.03 13.42
N TYR A 72 -1.21 -1.83 12.29
CA TYR A 72 -0.61 -2.00 10.98
C TYR A 72 0.49 -0.98 10.72
N ALA A 73 0.27 0.29 11.06
CA ALA A 73 1.28 1.34 10.93
C ALA A 73 2.51 1.07 11.80
N GLN A 74 2.31 0.62 13.04
CA GLN A 74 3.40 0.20 13.94
C GLN A 74 4.16 -1.01 13.39
N ARG A 75 3.47 -1.98 12.77
CA ARG A 75 4.12 -3.11 12.08
C ARG A 75 4.95 -2.66 10.88
N LEU A 76 4.48 -1.67 10.13
CA LEU A 76 5.20 -1.11 9.00
C LEU A 76 6.44 -0.31 9.44
N GLN A 77 6.35 0.41 10.57
CA GLN A 77 7.47 1.15 11.16
C GLN A 77 8.41 0.27 11.99
N GLY A 78 8.02 -0.95 12.33
CA GLY A 78 8.78 -1.87 13.20
C GLY A 78 9.92 -2.61 12.52
N THR A 79 10.19 -2.35 11.23
CA THR A 79 11.29 -2.97 10.48
C THR A 79 12.38 -1.98 10.05
N PRO A 80 12.80 -0.98 10.87
CA PRO A 80 13.82 -0.02 10.44
C PRO A 80 15.16 -0.71 10.22
N SER A 81 15.47 -1.77 10.98
CA SER A 81 16.66 -2.60 10.79
C SER A 81 16.63 -3.39 9.48
N VAL A 82 15.47 -3.84 9.02
CA VAL A 82 15.33 -4.53 7.73
C VAL A 82 15.47 -3.53 6.59
N ASP A 83 14.97 -2.31 6.75
CA ASP A 83 15.07 -1.24 5.75
C ASP A 83 16.51 -0.71 5.63
N GLU A 84 17.23 -0.62 6.76
CA GLU A 84 18.67 -0.32 6.81
C GLU A 84 19.50 -1.42 6.14
N LEU A 85 19.20 -2.69 6.41
CA LEU A 85 19.84 -3.83 5.73
C LEU A 85 19.53 -3.83 4.23
N ALA A 86 18.29 -3.56 3.82
CA ALA A 86 17.92 -3.44 2.41
C ALA A 86 18.68 -2.30 1.72
N SER A 87 18.87 -1.17 2.42
CA SER A 87 19.66 -0.03 1.93
C SER A 87 21.14 -0.39 1.76
N LEU A 88 21.73 -1.10 2.72
CA LEU A 88 23.12 -1.58 2.64
C LEU A 88 23.29 -2.59 1.50
N LEU A 89 22.36 -3.53 1.33
CA LEU A 89 22.39 -4.51 0.23
C LEU A 89 22.25 -3.83 -1.13
N ALA A 90 21.39 -2.81 -1.25
CA ALA A 90 21.28 -2.01 -2.46
C ALA A 90 22.59 -1.27 -2.77
N GLN A 91 23.26 -0.71 -1.76
CA GLN A 91 24.56 -0.07 -1.92
C GLN A 91 25.64 -1.06 -2.40
N CYS A 92 25.68 -2.28 -1.85
CA CYS A 92 26.59 -3.33 -2.31
C CYS A 92 26.32 -3.69 -3.78
N ALA A 93 25.07 -3.91 -4.17
CA ALA A 93 24.71 -4.26 -5.54
C ALA A 93 25.08 -3.15 -6.54
N ILE A 94 24.89 -1.88 -6.17
CA ILE A 94 25.29 -0.72 -6.99
C ILE A 94 26.81 -0.65 -7.14
N ALA A 95 27.56 -0.86 -6.05
CA ALA A 95 29.02 -0.84 -6.07
C ALA A 95 29.60 -1.99 -6.93
N GLU A 96 29.01 -3.18 -6.86
CA GLU A 96 29.36 -4.32 -7.70
C GLU A 96 29.12 -4.01 -9.19
N ALA A 97 27.95 -3.44 -9.53
CA ALA A 97 27.62 -3.07 -10.91
C ALA A 97 28.56 -1.99 -11.49
N GLN A 98 28.99 -1.03 -10.67
CA GLN A 98 29.98 -0.02 -11.07
C GLN A 98 31.38 -0.62 -11.28
N SER A 99 31.74 -1.65 -10.50
CA SER A 99 33.02 -2.34 -10.60
C SER A 99 33.11 -3.23 -11.83
N THR A 100 32.00 -3.83 -12.26
CA THR A 100 31.92 -4.65 -13.48
C THR A 100 31.96 -3.84 -14.77
N ASN A 101 31.83 -2.50 -14.71
CA ASN A 101 31.85 -1.61 -15.87
C ASN A 101 33.28 -1.14 -16.28
N ALA A 102 34.33 -1.78 -15.74
CA ALA A 102 35.70 -1.61 -16.21
C ALA A 102 35.91 -2.39 -17.54
N ASN A 103 35.37 -1.84 -18.64
CA ASN A 103 35.64 -2.07 -20.06
C ASN A 103 36.31 -3.38 -20.55
N PRO A 104 35.82 -3.91 -21.68
CA PRO A 104 36.70 -4.23 -22.81
C PRO A 104 36.38 -3.37 -24.04
N PRO A 105 37.40 -3.01 -24.86
CA PRO A 105 37.19 -2.38 -26.16
C PRO A 105 36.82 -3.44 -27.22
N HIS A 106 36.07 -3.03 -28.25
CA HIS A 106 35.94 -3.61 -29.62
C HIS A 106 34.46 -3.60 -30.05
N GLY A 107 34.06 -3.25 -31.28
CA GLY A 107 34.74 -2.90 -32.54
C GLY A 107 33.64 -2.56 -33.58
N PRO A 108 33.98 -2.03 -34.76
CA PRO A 108 32.99 -1.46 -35.68
C PRO A 108 32.35 -2.56 -36.52
N GLY A 109 31.03 -2.74 -36.40
CA GLY A 109 30.33 -3.72 -37.21
C GLY A 109 28.82 -3.61 -37.10
N SER A 110 28.24 -2.76 -37.96
CA SER A 110 26.80 -2.70 -38.28
C SER A 110 25.88 -2.55 -37.07
N ASP A 111 25.84 -1.33 -36.52
CA ASP A 111 25.13 -1.04 -35.29
C ASP A 111 23.65 -0.68 -35.51
N PRO A 112 22.68 -1.46 -35.00
CA PRO A 112 21.31 -0.97 -34.79
C PRO A 112 21.26 0.17 -33.74
N VAL A 113 22.38 0.39 -33.02
CA VAL A 113 22.59 1.52 -32.09
C VAL A 113 22.62 2.88 -32.81
N ALA A 114 22.94 2.94 -34.11
CA ALA A 114 22.86 4.20 -34.86
C ALA A 114 21.43 4.77 -34.95
N MET A 115 20.39 3.92 -34.77
CA MET A 115 19.00 4.37 -34.72
C MET A 115 18.60 4.90 -33.32
N LEU A 116 19.34 4.51 -32.27
CA LEU A 116 19.25 5.11 -30.92
C LEU A 116 19.95 6.48 -30.84
N ASP A 117 20.61 6.92 -31.92
CA ASP A 117 21.22 8.25 -32.01
C ASP A 117 20.24 9.33 -32.49
N SER A 118 18.97 8.97 -32.66
CA SER A 118 17.90 9.97 -32.54
C SER A 118 17.77 10.32 -31.05
N ASP A 119 18.62 11.24 -30.60
CA ASP A 119 18.75 11.77 -29.23
C ASP A 119 17.43 12.25 -28.59
N GLU A 120 16.34 12.28 -29.34
CA GLU A 120 15.06 12.90 -29.02
C GLU A 120 13.94 11.92 -28.59
N ALA A 121 14.19 10.60 -28.54
CA ALA A 121 13.09 9.63 -28.35
C ALA A 121 13.03 8.93 -26.98
N CYS A 122 14.09 8.99 -26.16
CA CYS A 122 14.12 8.25 -24.89
C CYS A 122 14.56 9.14 -23.72
N ILE A 123 13.70 9.23 -22.71
CA ILE A 123 13.94 9.97 -21.44
C ILE A 123 15.28 9.58 -20.78
N LEU A 124 15.71 8.32 -20.95
CA LEU A 124 17.00 7.87 -20.43
C LEU A 124 18.19 8.46 -21.21
N ALA A 125 18.05 8.68 -22.52
CA ALA A 125 19.03 9.39 -23.33
C ALA A 125 19.08 10.89 -22.97
N GLU A 126 17.91 11.55 -22.87
CA GLU A 126 17.80 12.97 -22.47
C GLU A 126 18.45 13.24 -21.10
N SER A 127 18.31 12.30 -20.15
CA SER A 127 18.89 12.43 -18.81
C SER A 127 20.38 12.04 -18.73
N GLY A 128 21.05 11.80 -19.86
CA GLY A 128 22.46 11.41 -19.93
C GLY A 128 22.75 9.99 -19.45
N ARG A 129 21.73 9.14 -19.32
CA ARG A 129 21.81 7.75 -18.84
C ARG A 129 21.60 6.73 -19.97
N LYS A 130 22.07 7.06 -21.18
CA LYS A 130 22.01 6.21 -22.39
C LYS A 130 22.63 4.82 -22.16
N GLN A 131 23.64 4.73 -21.29
CA GLN A 131 24.31 3.46 -20.97
C GLN A 131 23.34 2.38 -20.46
N ILE A 132 22.30 2.75 -19.71
CA ILE A 132 21.30 1.80 -19.20
C ILE A 132 20.57 1.10 -20.35
N ILE A 133 20.27 1.84 -21.43
CA ILE A 133 19.63 1.28 -22.63
C ILE A 133 20.60 0.33 -23.35
N MET A 134 21.88 0.72 -23.44
CA MET A 134 22.91 -0.08 -24.10
C MET A 134 23.15 -1.40 -23.36
N ASP A 135 23.23 -1.36 -22.04
CA ASP A 135 23.43 -2.55 -21.20
C ASP A 135 22.21 -3.49 -21.29
N ALA A 136 20.98 -2.95 -21.22
CA ALA A 136 19.73 -3.70 -21.35
C ALA A 136 19.47 -4.25 -22.77
N PHE A 137 20.18 -3.72 -23.77
CA PHE A 137 20.20 -4.28 -25.12
C PHE A 137 21.26 -5.38 -25.23
N ALA A 138 22.46 -5.15 -24.67
CA ALA A 138 23.57 -6.10 -24.67
C ALA A 138 23.25 -7.39 -23.89
N ASP A 139 22.49 -7.29 -22.79
CA ASP A 139 22.03 -8.44 -22.02
C ASP A 139 20.83 -9.17 -22.66
N GLY A 140 20.25 -8.62 -23.73
CA GLY A 140 19.10 -9.17 -24.43
C GLY A 140 17.78 -9.11 -23.66
N SER A 141 17.73 -8.39 -22.53
CA SER A 141 16.54 -8.23 -21.69
C SER A 141 15.51 -7.28 -22.29
N SER A 142 15.94 -6.39 -23.21
CA SER A 142 15.11 -5.42 -23.92
C SER A 142 15.29 -5.47 -25.43
N PHE A 143 14.26 -5.04 -26.16
CA PHE A 143 14.29 -4.87 -27.62
C PHE A 143 13.63 -3.53 -28.01
N ILE A 144 14.02 -3.03 -29.19
CA ILE A 144 13.45 -1.80 -29.77
C ILE A 144 12.43 -2.22 -30.85
N CYS A 145 11.15 -1.81 -30.75
CA CYS A 145 10.18 -2.03 -31.84
C CYS A 145 10.57 -1.11 -33.00
N LEU A 146 11.04 -1.67 -34.11
CA LEU A 146 11.36 -0.89 -35.33
C LEU A 146 10.15 -0.18 -35.95
N LYS A 147 8.92 -0.52 -35.53
CA LYS A 147 7.69 0.14 -36.01
C LYS A 147 7.34 1.41 -35.23
N CYS A 148 7.49 1.43 -33.90
CA CYS A 148 7.14 2.59 -33.07
C CYS A 148 8.34 3.29 -32.41
N GLY A 149 9.55 2.74 -32.54
CA GLY A 149 10.75 3.27 -31.90
C GLY A 149 10.83 3.05 -30.38
N GLY A 150 9.81 2.47 -29.76
CA GLY A 150 9.77 2.23 -28.32
C GLY A 150 10.68 1.08 -27.87
N LEU A 151 11.22 1.22 -26.66
CA LEU A 151 12.01 0.20 -25.96
C LEU A 151 11.10 -0.61 -25.03
N PHE A 152 11.13 -1.94 -25.14
CA PHE A 152 10.31 -2.85 -24.34
C PHE A 152 11.13 -4.04 -23.86
N SER A 153 10.71 -4.69 -22.77
CA SER A 153 11.34 -5.96 -22.36
C SER A 153 11.12 -7.03 -23.43
N THR A 154 12.16 -7.82 -23.71
CA THR A 154 12.13 -8.97 -24.61
C THR A 154 11.03 -9.97 -24.25
N SER A 155 10.72 -10.13 -22.96
CA SER A 155 9.65 -11.00 -22.48
C SER A 155 8.26 -10.66 -23.05
N ARG A 156 8.03 -9.39 -23.39
CA ARG A 156 6.74 -8.89 -23.90
C ARG A 156 6.77 -8.55 -25.37
N LYS A 157 7.79 -9.03 -26.10
CA LYS A 157 7.97 -8.75 -27.53
C LYS A 157 6.76 -9.16 -28.36
N ASP A 158 6.29 -10.39 -28.16
CA ASP A 158 5.19 -10.93 -28.94
C ASP A 158 3.88 -10.19 -28.63
N GLU A 159 3.62 -9.91 -27.35
CA GLU A 159 2.47 -9.14 -26.89
C GLU A 159 2.47 -7.73 -27.46
N HIS A 160 3.63 -7.08 -27.45
CA HIS A 160 3.80 -5.76 -28.03
C HIS A 160 3.52 -5.79 -29.53
N LEU A 161 4.14 -6.70 -30.28
CA LEU A 161 3.94 -6.79 -31.74
C LEU A 161 2.50 -7.16 -32.13
N ALA A 162 1.82 -7.94 -31.28
CA ALA A 162 0.45 -8.40 -31.53
C ALA A 162 -0.63 -7.38 -31.15
N TYR A 163 -0.44 -6.63 -30.06
CA TYR A 163 -1.52 -5.85 -29.46
C TYR A 163 -1.19 -4.37 -29.16
N TRP A 164 0.10 -4.00 -29.05
CA TRP A 164 0.49 -2.66 -28.58
C TRP A 164 1.28 -1.83 -29.60
N CYS A 165 1.96 -2.45 -30.57
CA CYS A 165 2.77 -1.73 -31.57
C CYS A 165 1.82 -1.16 -32.66
N GLY A 166 1.25 0.03 -32.41
CA GLY A 166 0.42 0.87 -33.29
C GLY A 166 -0.81 1.43 -32.55
N THR A 167 -1.13 2.73 -32.51
CA THR A 167 -0.97 3.86 -33.45
C THR A 167 -0.08 5.00 -32.90
N ALA A 168 0.82 5.48 -33.77
CA ALA A 168 1.53 6.78 -33.74
C ALA A 168 1.78 7.45 -32.38
#